data_AF-A0A838HZB0-F1
#
_entry.id   AF-A0A838HZB0-F1
#
_cell.length_a   1.000
_cell.length_b   1.000
_cell.length_c   1.000
_cell.angle_alpha   90.00
_cell.angle_beta   90.00
_cell.angle_gamma   90.00
#
_symmetry.space_group_name_H-M   'P 1'
#
loop_
_entity.id
_entity.type
_entity.pdbx_description
1 polymer ?
#
loop_
_entity_poly.entity_id
_entity_poly.type
_entity_poly.pdbx_seq_one_letter_code
_entity_poly.pdbx_strand_id
1 'polypeptide(L)'
;PLAKPPVRKLAKDLGIDLAALRGSGPEGVITRDDVHAAARLSEERTQPAPAAVEAGSPSPTAAAADRIPLRGVRKAIADKMSLSRREIPEATSWVDCDATALWELRQELNASQSAVAASPLAIILRACVAGLRDFPGVNSRLDVANAEIVLQRHVNLGVAAQTDRGLIVPVIADAHAKSTLQIAAELNRLAAAARDGTVTPAEMTGGTFTVSNYGSFGVDGGSPVINFPEAAILGVGRIADRPWVHDGEIRVRKVVQLSIAFDHRICDGGEAAGFLRFVADCVESPTKLLSSL
;
A
#
# COMPACT_ATOMS: atom_id res chain seq x y z
N PRO A 1 26.31 -40.43 53.21
CA PRO A 1 24.83 -40.50 53.36
C PRO A 1 24.29 -41.94 53.20
N LEU A 2 23.23 -42.30 53.93
CA LEU A 2 22.55 -43.60 53.87
C LEU A 2 21.64 -43.64 52.63
N ALA A 3 21.91 -44.55 51.70
CA ALA A 3 21.14 -44.73 50.48
C ALA A 3 21.32 -46.16 49.96
N LYS A 4 20.24 -46.79 49.51
CA LYS A 4 20.27 -48.15 48.94
C LYS A 4 21.04 -48.16 47.60
N PRO A 5 21.72 -49.26 47.21
CA PRO A 5 22.53 -49.32 45.98
C PRO A 5 21.83 -48.83 44.70
N PRO A 6 20.52 -49.12 44.46
CA PRO A 6 19.82 -48.60 43.28
C PRO A 6 19.68 -47.07 43.26
N VAL A 7 19.53 -46.43 44.43
CA VAL A 7 19.41 -44.97 44.57
C VAL A 7 20.78 -44.30 44.32
N ARG A 8 21.87 -44.94 44.73
CA ARG A 8 23.24 -44.47 44.44
C ARG A 8 23.57 -44.50 42.95
N LYS A 9 23.17 -45.58 42.27
CA LYS A 9 23.33 -45.68 40.82
C LYS A 9 22.52 -44.57 40.11
N LEU A 10 21.26 -44.39 40.48
CA LEU A 10 20.41 -43.35 39.91
C LEU A 10 20.96 -41.94 40.10
N ALA A 11 21.47 -41.61 41.30
CA ALA A 11 22.04 -40.29 41.55
C ALA A 11 23.31 -40.04 40.70
N LYS A 12 24.13 -41.08 40.52
CA LYS A 12 25.29 -41.01 39.62
C LYS A 12 24.89 -40.81 38.16
N ASP A 13 23.88 -41.54 37.70
CA ASP A 13 23.37 -41.45 36.32
C ASP A 13 22.77 -40.06 36.03
N LEU A 14 22.17 -39.41 37.03
CA LEU A 14 21.59 -38.06 36.92
C LEU A 14 22.55 -36.93 37.35
N GLY A 15 23.81 -37.23 37.67
CA GLY A 15 24.81 -36.23 38.07
C GLY A 15 24.52 -35.53 39.41
N ILE A 16 23.72 -36.12 40.29
CA ILE A 16 23.30 -35.54 41.57
C ILE A 16 24.23 -36.00 42.70
N ASP A 17 24.79 -35.05 43.44
CA ASP A 17 25.57 -35.35 44.66
C ASP A 17 24.64 -35.71 45.82
N LEU A 18 24.70 -36.98 46.25
CA LEU A 18 23.95 -37.48 47.38
C LEU A 18 24.35 -36.85 48.72
N ALA A 19 25.55 -36.29 48.85
CA ALA A 19 25.96 -35.61 50.09
C ALA A 19 25.22 -34.27 50.28
N ALA A 20 24.74 -33.68 49.19
CA ALA A 20 23.96 -32.44 49.21
C ALA A 20 22.46 -32.68 49.47
N LEU A 21 22.01 -33.94 49.55
CA LEU A 21 20.60 -34.29 49.76
C LEU A 21 20.32 -34.68 51.21
N ARG A 22 19.15 -34.24 51.69
CA ARG A 22 18.57 -34.70 52.95
C ARG A 22 17.53 -35.79 52.65
N GLY A 23 17.79 -37.02 53.10
CA GLY A 23 16.91 -38.15 52.82
C GLY A 23 15.58 -38.06 53.59
N SER A 24 14.48 -38.36 52.89
CA SER A 24 13.13 -38.33 53.46
C SER A 24 12.64 -39.70 53.97
N GLY A 25 13.42 -40.76 53.75
CA GLY A 25 13.08 -42.12 54.17
C GLY A 25 13.27 -42.37 55.68
N PRO A 26 12.85 -43.56 56.17
CA PRO A 26 13.07 -43.97 57.56
C PRO A 26 14.55 -43.84 57.93
N GLU A 27 14.83 -43.29 59.11
CA GLU A 27 16.20 -42.98 59.59
C GLU A 27 17.01 -42.01 58.71
N GLY A 28 16.34 -41.20 57.87
CA GLY A 28 16.99 -40.21 57.01
C GLY A 28 17.66 -40.82 55.77
N VAL A 29 17.26 -42.04 55.39
CA VAL A 29 17.74 -42.69 54.17
C VAL A 29 17.26 -41.92 52.94
N ILE A 30 18.19 -41.63 52.02
CA ILE A 30 17.86 -40.97 50.75
C ILE A 30 17.11 -41.96 49.86
N THR A 31 15.93 -41.54 49.42
CA THR A 31 15.03 -42.32 48.57
C THR A 31 15.21 -41.97 47.10
N ARG A 32 14.55 -42.73 46.22
CA ARG A 32 14.55 -42.47 44.78
C ARG A 32 13.88 -41.13 44.45
N ASP A 33 12.84 -40.79 45.19
CA ASP A 33 12.05 -39.58 44.98
C ASP A 33 12.84 -38.32 45.34
N ASP A 34 13.70 -38.40 46.37
CA ASP A 34 14.61 -37.31 46.75
C ASP A 34 15.60 -36.97 45.60
N VAL A 35 16.13 -37.99 44.93
CA VAL A 35 17.05 -37.83 43.79
C VAL A 35 16.31 -37.25 42.57
N HIS A 36 15.10 -37.73 42.28
CA HIS A 36 14.29 -37.18 41.19
C HIS A 36 13.83 -35.74 41.46
N ALA A 37 13.52 -35.40 42.72
CA ALA A 37 13.18 -34.03 43.10
C ALA A 37 14.37 -33.08 42.92
N ALA A 38 15.57 -33.51 43.30
CA ALA A 38 16.80 -32.75 43.08
C ALA A 38 17.12 -32.56 41.59
N ALA A 39 16.90 -33.60 40.77
CA ALA A 39 17.07 -33.50 39.32
C ALA A 39 16.10 -32.50 38.68
N ARG A 40 14.81 -32.53 39.07
CA ARG A 40 13.81 -31.54 38.61
C ARG A 40 14.18 -30.11 39.00
N LEU A 41 14.68 -29.90 40.22
CA LEU A 41 15.15 -28.58 40.68
C LEU A 41 16.39 -28.08 39.92
N SER A 42 17.22 -28.99 39.40
CA SER A 42 18.38 -28.64 38.57
C SER A 42 17.98 -28.32 37.13
N GLU A 43 16.96 -29.00 36.60
CA GLU A 43 16.35 -28.68 35.30
C GLU A 43 15.58 -27.36 35.34
N GLU A 44 14.85 -27.06 36.43
CA GLU A 44 14.15 -25.79 36.64
C GLU A 44 15.12 -24.60 36.85
N ARG A 45 16.31 -24.81 37.41
CA ARG A 45 17.38 -23.78 37.47
C ARG A 45 18.11 -23.55 36.14
N THR A 46 17.87 -24.41 35.15
CA THR A 46 18.44 -24.30 33.79
C THR A 46 17.42 -23.73 32.81
N GLN A 47 16.19 -23.45 33.23
CA GLN A 47 15.28 -22.57 32.50
C GLN A 47 15.68 -21.11 32.78
N PRO A 48 15.88 -20.27 31.74
CA PRO A 48 16.14 -18.86 31.97
C PRO A 48 14.89 -18.23 32.57
N ALA A 49 14.97 -17.80 33.83
CA ALA A 49 14.03 -16.84 34.40
C ALA A 49 13.97 -15.62 33.46
N PRO A 50 12.80 -14.97 33.29
CA PRO A 50 12.75 -13.70 32.58
C PRO A 50 13.60 -12.71 33.37
N ALA A 51 14.77 -12.39 32.81
CA ALA A 51 15.62 -11.36 33.35
C ALA A 51 14.77 -10.09 33.47
N ALA A 52 14.64 -9.58 34.70
CA ALA A 52 14.31 -8.19 34.89
C ALA A 52 15.30 -7.39 34.02
N VAL A 53 14.74 -6.63 33.08
CA VAL A 53 15.50 -5.81 32.16
C VAL A 53 16.10 -4.67 32.98
N GLU A 54 17.24 -4.93 33.64
CA GLU A 54 18.17 -3.85 33.93
C GLU A 54 18.53 -3.24 32.58
N ALA A 55 18.29 -1.94 32.46
CA ALA A 55 18.52 -1.16 31.27
C ALA A 55 19.94 -1.41 30.77
N GLY A 56 20.06 -2.30 29.78
CA GLY A 56 21.30 -2.65 29.15
C GLY A 56 21.90 -1.38 28.56
N SER A 57 23.10 -1.06 29.04
CA SER A 57 24.07 -0.24 28.31
C SER A 57 24.00 -0.60 26.82
N PRO A 58 23.90 0.38 25.91
CA PRO A 58 23.66 0.11 24.50
C PRO A 58 24.77 -0.80 23.97
N SER A 59 24.36 -1.97 23.47
CA SER A 59 25.26 -2.91 22.80
C SER A 59 26.01 -2.17 21.68
N PRO A 60 27.34 -2.38 21.52
CA PRO A 60 28.16 -1.62 20.57
C PRO A 60 27.79 -1.86 19.09
N THR A 61 26.80 -2.71 18.80
CA THR A 61 26.27 -2.95 17.46
C THR A 61 25.25 -1.90 17.00
N ALA A 62 24.83 -0.97 17.87
CA ALA A 62 23.92 0.12 17.52
C ALA A 62 24.55 1.23 16.64
N ALA A 63 25.87 1.22 16.45
CA ALA A 63 26.64 2.29 15.80
C ALA A 63 26.81 2.14 14.27
N ALA A 64 26.24 1.11 13.65
CA ALA A 64 26.45 0.83 12.21
C ALA A 64 25.34 1.34 11.28
N ALA A 65 24.34 2.09 11.78
CA ALA A 65 23.19 2.50 10.97
C ALA A 65 22.87 3.99 11.12
N ASP A 66 22.69 4.67 9.99
CA ASP A 66 22.15 6.02 9.94
C ASP A 66 20.69 6.02 10.40
N ARG A 67 20.40 6.81 11.44
CA ARG A 67 19.05 6.94 12.02
C ARG A 67 18.43 8.26 11.58
N ILE A 68 17.41 8.19 10.72
CA ILE A 68 16.67 9.36 10.27
C ILE A 68 15.34 9.45 11.04
N PRO A 69 15.14 10.43 11.93
CA PRO A 69 13.88 10.57 12.66
C PRO A 69 12.74 10.96 11.71
N LEU A 70 11.57 10.34 11.88
CA LEU A 70 10.35 10.73 11.16
C LEU A 70 9.80 12.03 11.76
N ARG A 71 9.80 13.11 10.98
CA ARG A 71 9.29 14.43 11.38
C ARG A 71 8.43 15.05 10.27
N GLY A 72 7.55 15.98 10.65
CA GLY A 72 6.75 16.78 9.72
C GLY A 72 6.01 15.94 8.67
N VAL A 73 6.15 16.34 7.40
CA VAL A 73 5.52 15.68 6.25
C VAL A 73 5.82 14.19 6.18
N ARG A 74 7.07 13.76 6.44
CA ARG A 74 7.44 12.34 6.38
C ARG A 74 6.71 11.50 7.43
N LYS A 75 6.53 12.03 8.63
CA LYS A 75 5.74 11.37 9.69
C LYS A 75 4.25 11.30 9.29
N ALA A 76 3.70 12.39 8.77
CA ALA A 76 2.30 12.42 8.34
C ALA A 76 2.00 11.42 7.21
N ILE A 77 2.91 11.29 6.23
CA ILE A 77 2.82 10.27 5.18
C ILE A 77 2.86 8.86 5.80
N ALA A 78 3.82 8.58 6.67
CA ALA A 78 3.94 7.27 7.32
C ALA A 78 2.67 6.89 8.11
N ASP A 79 2.15 7.83 8.90
CA ASP A 79 0.92 7.64 9.68
C ASP A 79 -0.28 7.40 8.74
N LYS A 80 -0.41 8.17 7.65
CA LYS A 80 -1.51 8.03 6.68
C LYS A 80 -1.46 6.72 5.90
N MET A 81 -0.29 6.29 5.44
CA MET A 81 -0.13 5.01 4.73
C MET A 81 -0.39 3.82 5.65
N SER A 82 0.07 3.91 6.90
CA SER A 82 -0.20 2.89 7.92
C SER A 82 -1.69 2.81 8.25
N LEU A 83 -2.36 3.96 8.37
CA LEU A 83 -3.80 4.04 8.57
C LEU A 83 -4.55 3.37 7.40
N SER A 84 -4.24 3.74 6.16
CA SER A 84 -4.87 3.14 4.96
C SER A 84 -4.81 1.62 4.99
N ARG A 85 -3.61 1.05 5.17
CA ARG A 85 -3.39 -0.41 5.20
C ARG A 85 -4.05 -1.12 6.37
N ARG A 86 -4.17 -0.45 7.52
CA ARG A 86 -4.80 -1.03 8.71
C ARG A 86 -6.31 -1.04 8.59
N GLU A 87 -6.89 0.04 8.08
CA GLU A 87 -8.34 0.22 8.06
C GLU A 87 -8.99 -0.39 6.80
N ILE A 88 -8.32 -0.39 5.65
CA ILE A 88 -8.90 -0.80 4.37
C ILE A 88 -8.45 -2.22 3.99
N PRO A 89 -9.36 -3.21 3.92
CA PRO A 89 -9.07 -4.50 3.31
C PRO A 89 -9.09 -4.34 1.78
N GLU A 90 -8.00 -3.82 1.22
CA GLU A 90 -7.91 -3.54 -0.21
C GLU A 90 -7.82 -4.83 -1.04
N ALA A 91 -8.50 -4.82 -2.18
CA ALA A 91 -8.25 -5.74 -3.29
C ALA A 91 -7.74 -4.94 -4.50
N THR A 92 -6.94 -5.60 -5.34
CA THR A 92 -6.34 -4.97 -6.51
C THR A 92 -6.60 -5.78 -7.77
N SER A 93 -6.94 -5.09 -8.85
CA SER A 93 -7.13 -5.67 -10.19
C SER A 93 -6.28 -4.92 -11.22
N TRP A 94 -5.94 -5.59 -12.32
CA TRP A 94 -5.12 -5.05 -13.40
C TRP A 94 -5.72 -5.35 -14.76
N VAL A 95 -5.41 -4.49 -15.74
CA VAL A 95 -5.71 -4.72 -17.15
C VAL A 95 -4.59 -4.14 -18.01
N ASP A 96 -4.14 -4.91 -18.99
CA ASP A 96 -3.29 -4.41 -20.06
C ASP A 96 -4.19 -3.90 -21.19
N CYS A 97 -3.92 -2.71 -21.71
CA CYS A 97 -4.69 -2.13 -22.80
C CYS A 97 -3.81 -1.48 -23.87
N ASP A 98 -4.32 -1.50 -25.09
CA ASP A 98 -3.70 -0.88 -26.26
C ASP A 98 -3.98 0.64 -26.26
N ALA A 99 -2.99 1.42 -25.85
CA ALA A 99 -3.04 2.88 -25.80
C ALA A 99 -2.64 3.56 -27.13
N THR A 100 -2.58 2.84 -28.26
CA THR A 100 -2.17 3.43 -29.55
C THR A 100 -3.08 4.56 -29.98
N ALA A 101 -4.40 4.38 -29.92
CA ALA A 101 -5.37 5.43 -30.25
C ALA A 101 -5.29 6.63 -29.28
N LEU A 102 -5.08 6.38 -27.97
CA LEU A 102 -4.82 7.44 -26.98
C LEU A 102 -3.58 8.27 -27.36
N TRP A 103 -2.51 7.58 -27.79
CA TRP A 103 -1.25 8.20 -28.16
C TRP A 103 -1.36 9.07 -29.42
N GLU A 104 -2.15 8.62 -30.40
CA GLU A 104 -2.49 9.37 -31.61
C GLU A 104 -3.34 10.60 -31.29
N LEU A 105 -4.43 10.44 -30.53
CA LEU A 105 -5.26 11.56 -30.10
C LEU A 105 -4.44 12.63 -29.36
N ARG A 106 -3.52 12.22 -28.49
CA ARG A 106 -2.62 13.16 -27.80
C ARG A 106 -1.76 13.96 -28.78
N GLN A 107 -1.29 13.34 -29.86
CA GLN A 107 -0.51 14.06 -30.88
C GLN A 107 -1.38 15.05 -31.64
N GLU A 108 -2.59 14.66 -32.02
CA GLU A 108 -3.57 15.52 -32.71
C GLU A 108 -3.95 16.75 -31.87
N LEU A 109 -4.30 16.54 -30.59
CA LEU A 109 -4.64 17.64 -29.66
C LEU A 109 -3.50 18.65 -29.49
N ASN A 110 -2.25 18.18 -29.57
CA ASN A 110 -1.07 19.05 -29.43
C ASN A 110 -0.68 19.70 -30.77
N ALA A 111 -1.04 19.09 -31.90
CA ALA A 111 -0.80 19.65 -33.23
C ALA A 111 -1.79 20.78 -33.57
N SER A 112 -2.99 20.77 -33.00
CA SER A 112 -4.06 21.74 -33.28
C SER A 112 -3.83 23.15 -32.70
N GLN A 113 -2.59 23.53 -32.38
CA GLN A 113 -2.21 24.81 -31.75
C GLN A 113 -2.97 25.12 -30.45
N SER A 114 -3.36 24.10 -29.69
CA SER A 114 -3.86 24.30 -28.32
C SER A 114 -2.78 25.01 -27.49
N ALA A 115 -3.15 26.07 -26.77
CA ALA A 115 -2.25 26.74 -25.81
C ALA A 115 -1.83 25.81 -24.64
N VAL A 116 -2.51 24.68 -24.48
CA VAL A 116 -2.29 23.72 -23.39
C VAL A 116 -1.83 22.39 -23.97
N ALA A 117 -0.64 21.96 -23.57
CA ALA A 117 -0.12 20.64 -23.91
C ALA A 117 -0.87 19.53 -23.14
N ALA A 118 -1.50 18.62 -23.86
CA ALA A 118 -2.17 17.45 -23.31
C ALA A 118 -1.19 16.28 -23.17
N SER A 119 -1.11 15.72 -21.96
CA SER A 119 -0.41 14.46 -21.68
C SER A 119 -1.36 13.26 -21.82
N PRO A 120 -0.85 12.02 -22.02
CA PRO A 120 -1.70 10.82 -21.95
C PRO A 120 -2.45 10.74 -20.62
N LEU A 121 -1.78 11.12 -19.52
CA LEU A 121 -2.38 11.14 -18.19
C LEU A 121 -3.59 12.08 -18.12
N ALA A 122 -3.55 13.27 -18.74
CA ALA A 122 -4.69 14.18 -18.75
C ALA A 122 -5.94 13.57 -19.42
N ILE A 123 -5.74 12.79 -20.49
CA ILE A 123 -6.84 12.09 -21.17
C ILE A 123 -7.35 10.91 -20.32
N ILE A 124 -6.46 10.17 -19.65
CA ILE A 124 -6.82 9.10 -18.71
C ILE A 124 -7.59 9.67 -17.52
N LEU A 125 -7.18 10.83 -16.97
CA LEU A 125 -7.92 11.53 -15.91
C LEU A 125 -9.33 11.91 -16.39
N ARG A 126 -9.47 12.37 -17.64
CA ARG A 126 -10.80 12.63 -18.22
C ARG A 126 -11.66 11.36 -18.28
N ALA A 127 -11.07 10.23 -18.64
CA ALA A 127 -11.75 8.93 -18.63
C ALA A 127 -12.16 8.50 -17.22
N CYS A 128 -11.31 8.71 -16.21
CA CYS A 128 -11.67 8.47 -14.82
C CYS A 128 -12.89 9.29 -14.42
N VAL A 129 -12.89 10.60 -14.70
CA VAL A 129 -14.03 11.49 -14.41
C VAL A 129 -15.32 11.00 -15.07
N ALA A 130 -15.25 10.54 -16.33
CA ALA A 130 -16.42 9.98 -17.01
C ALA A 130 -16.91 8.68 -16.33
N GLY A 131 -15.99 7.77 -16.01
CA GLY A 131 -16.34 6.50 -15.37
C GLY A 131 -16.90 6.66 -13.95
N LEU A 132 -16.40 7.60 -13.16
CA LEU A 132 -16.86 7.80 -11.77
C LEU A 132 -18.35 8.21 -11.67
N ARG A 133 -18.97 8.65 -12.78
CA ARG A 133 -20.42 8.86 -12.86
C ARG A 133 -21.20 7.54 -12.83
N ASP A 134 -20.70 6.54 -13.55
CA ASP A 134 -21.39 5.26 -13.76
C ASP A 134 -21.03 4.23 -12.67
N PHE A 135 -19.92 4.46 -11.96
CA PHE A 135 -19.41 3.61 -10.87
C PHE A 135 -19.28 4.43 -9.56
N PRO A 136 -20.39 4.85 -8.95
CA PRO A 136 -20.38 5.80 -7.84
C PRO A 136 -19.75 5.26 -6.55
N GLY A 137 -19.70 3.94 -6.34
CA GLY A 137 -19.00 3.33 -5.20
C GLY A 137 -17.50 3.61 -5.23
N VAL A 138 -16.91 3.71 -6.42
CA VAL A 138 -15.49 4.05 -6.61
C VAL A 138 -15.19 5.49 -6.18
N ASN A 139 -16.15 6.41 -6.31
CA ASN A 139 -16.07 7.79 -5.83
C ASN A 139 -16.79 7.97 -4.49
N SER A 140 -16.41 7.20 -3.47
CA SER A 140 -17.06 7.23 -2.16
C SER A 140 -16.07 7.12 -1.00
N ARG A 141 -16.58 7.08 0.22
CA ARG A 141 -15.83 6.76 1.44
C ARG A 141 -16.70 5.97 2.41
N LEU A 142 -16.07 5.18 3.27
CA LEU A 142 -16.76 4.49 4.36
C LEU A 142 -16.76 5.37 5.62
N ASP A 143 -17.94 5.73 6.11
CA ASP A 143 -18.14 6.28 7.44
C ASP A 143 -18.39 5.14 8.42
N VAL A 144 -17.32 4.68 9.07
CA VAL A 144 -17.38 3.58 10.03
C VAL A 144 -18.17 3.96 11.28
N ALA A 145 -18.16 5.23 11.68
CA ALA A 145 -18.83 5.66 12.91
C ALA A 145 -20.35 5.59 12.78
N ASN A 146 -20.88 5.92 11.60
CA ASN A 146 -22.30 5.86 11.29
C ASN A 146 -22.71 4.57 10.55
N ALA A 147 -21.75 3.70 10.20
CA ALA A 147 -21.95 2.50 9.40
C ALA A 147 -22.58 2.78 8.01
N GLU A 148 -22.08 3.81 7.33
CA GLU A 148 -22.62 4.30 6.06
C GLU A 148 -21.56 4.40 4.97
N ILE A 149 -21.96 4.17 3.72
CA ILE A 149 -21.17 4.52 2.54
C ILE A 149 -21.59 5.91 2.09
N VAL A 150 -20.63 6.84 2.05
CA VAL A 150 -20.86 8.24 1.65
C VAL A 150 -20.41 8.43 0.19
N LEU A 151 -21.38 8.36 -0.72
CA LEU A 151 -21.17 8.62 -2.15
C LEU A 151 -20.83 10.09 -2.40
N GLN A 152 -19.74 10.36 -3.12
CA GLN A 152 -19.33 11.72 -3.48
C GLN A 152 -19.98 12.13 -4.81
N ARG A 153 -20.79 13.20 -4.78
CA ARG A 153 -21.44 13.75 -5.99
C ARG A 153 -20.49 14.58 -6.85
N HIS A 154 -19.48 15.16 -6.22
CA HIS A 154 -18.43 15.90 -6.91
C HIS A 154 -17.22 14.98 -7.10
N VAL A 155 -16.51 15.19 -8.21
CA VAL A 155 -15.23 14.53 -8.48
C VAL A 155 -14.11 15.54 -8.27
N ASN A 156 -13.29 15.30 -7.26
CA ASN A 156 -12.04 16.02 -7.01
C ASN A 156 -10.88 15.04 -7.21
N LEU A 157 -10.13 15.20 -8.29
CA LEU A 157 -9.09 14.25 -8.68
C LEU A 157 -7.77 14.55 -7.98
N GLY A 158 -7.36 13.68 -7.06
CA GLY A 158 -5.99 13.65 -6.55
C GLY A 158 -5.03 13.10 -7.61
N VAL A 159 -3.89 13.74 -7.81
CA VAL A 159 -2.83 13.23 -8.69
C VAL A 159 -1.55 13.07 -7.90
N ALA A 160 -1.10 11.85 -7.72
CA ALA A 160 0.10 11.57 -6.96
C ALA A 160 1.34 12.13 -7.67
N ALA A 161 2.09 12.99 -6.99
CA ALA A 161 3.26 13.67 -7.52
C ALA A 161 4.46 13.46 -6.58
N GLN A 162 5.55 12.91 -7.12
CA GLN A 162 6.80 12.79 -6.40
C GLN A 162 7.55 14.11 -6.41
N THR A 163 7.97 14.58 -5.25
CA THR A 163 8.81 15.77 -5.08
C THR A 163 10.06 15.42 -4.27
N ASP A 164 11.02 16.34 -4.18
CA ASP A 164 12.20 16.18 -3.33
C ASP A 164 11.84 16.06 -1.84
N ARG A 165 10.68 16.59 -1.45
CA ARG A 165 10.15 16.51 -0.07
C ARG A 165 9.33 15.24 0.19
N GLY A 166 9.15 14.40 -0.83
CA GLY A 166 8.37 13.17 -0.79
C GLY A 166 7.15 13.22 -1.69
N LEU A 167 6.30 12.20 -1.55
CA LEU A 167 5.05 12.08 -2.28
C LEU A 167 4.01 13.07 -1.73
N ILE A 168 3.43 13.87 -2.62
CA ILE A 168 2.25 14.70 -2.33
C ILE A 168 1.14 14.35 -3.31
N VAL A 169 -0.09 14.73 -2.97
CA VAL A 169 -1.28 14.48 -3.81
C VAL A 169 -2.05 15.79 -3.98
N PRO A 170 -1.62 16.68 -4.90
CA PRO A 170 -2.43 17.83 -5.30
C PRO A 170 -3.74 17.40 -5.95
N VAL A 171 -4.77 18.24 -5.81
CA VAL A 171 -6.14 17.96 -6.18
C VAL A 171 -6.62 18.91 -7.27
N ILE A 172 -7.11 18.35 -8.37
CA ILE A 172 -7.90 19.07 -9.37
C ILE A 172 -9.35 19.08 -8.85
N ALA A 173 -9.73 20.18 -8.21
CA ALA A 173 -11.10 20.37 -7.70
C ALA A 173 -12.11 20.38 -8.86
N ASP A 174 -13.35 19.95 -8.63
CA ASP A 174 -14.47 19.99 -9.58
C ASP A 174 -14.10 19.48 -10.97
N ALA A 175 -13.38 18.36 -11.04
CA ALA A 175 -12.90 17.79 -12.29
C ALA A 175 -14.06 17.36 -13.21
N HIS A 176 -15.20 16.95 -12.64
CA HIS A 176 -16.44 16.66 -13.35
C HIS A 176 -17.00 17.84 -14.17
N ALA A 177 -16.67 19.08 -13.81
CA ALA A 177 -17.11 20.27 -14.52
C ALA A 177 -16.06 20.77 -15.56
N LYS A 178 -14.96 20.04 -15.75
CA LYS A 178 -13.84 20.46 -16.60
C LYS A 178 -13.75 19.64 -17.88
N SER A 179 -13.45 20.32 -18.98
CA SER A 179 -13.07 19.68 -20.25
C SER A 179 -11.69 19.02 -20.14
N THR A 180 -11.35 18.16 -21.11
CA THR A 180 -10.02 17.52 -21.18
C THR A 180 -8.89 18.53 -21.17
N LEU A 181 -9.01 19.65 -21.89
CA LEU A 181 -7.99 20.70 -21.94
C LEU A 181 -7.90 21.50 -20.64
N GLN A 182 -9.02 21.70 -19.93
CA GLN A 182 -9.02 22.31 -18.60
C GLN A 182 -8.36 21.40 -17.56
N ILE A 183 -8.63 20.09 -17.61
CA ILE A 183 -7.93 19.09 -16.78
C ILE A 183 -6.43 19.09 -17.10
N ALA A 184 -6.05 19.13 -18.37
CA ALA A 184 -4.64 19.21 -18.78
C ALA A 184 -3.95 20.48 -18.27
N ALA A 185 -4.63 21.63 -18.32
CA ALA A 185 -4.10 22.89 -17.82
C ALA A 185 -3.85 22.85 -16.31
N GLU A 186 -4.84 22.38 -15.54
CA GLU A 186 -4.70 22.22 -14.08
C GLU A 186 -3.61 21.20 -13.71
N LEU A 187 -3.55 20.07 -14.43
CA LEU A 187 -2.49 19.07 -14.22
C LEU A 187 -1.10 19.67 -14.44
N ASN A 188 -0.91 20.42 -15.53
CA ASN A 188 0.37 21.06 -15.83
C ASN A 188 0.74 22.12 -14.78
N ARG A 189 -0.23 22.91 -14.34
CA ARG A 189 -0.06 23.92 -13.28
C ARG A 189 0.34 23.28 -11.96
N LEU A 190 -0.38 22.24 -11.53
CA LEU A 190 -0.10 21.52 -10.29
C LEU A 190 1.23 20.77 -10.36
N ALA A 191 1.60 20.21 -11.51
CA ALA A 191 2.90 19.58 -11.71
C ALA A 191 4.05 20.59 -11.64
N ALA A 192 3.88 21.82 -12.13
CA ALA A 192 4.83 22.90 -11.93
C ALA A 192 4.92 23.29 -10.44
N ALA A 193 3.78 23.57 -9.81
CA ALA A 193 3.72 23.94 -8.39
C ALA A 193 4.32 22.86 -7.46
N ALA A 194 4.11 21.57 -7.77
CA ALA A 194 4.68 20.46 -7.03
C ALA A 194 6.22 20.44 -7.13
N ARG A 195 6.77 20.63 -8.33
CA ARG A 195 8.22 20.72 -8.56
C ARG A 195 8.82 21.94 -7.87
N ASP A 196 8.13 23.08 -7.92
CA ASP A 196 8.59 24.33 -7.32
C ASP A 196 8.35 24.38 -5.80
N GLY A 197 7.63 23.40 -5.24
CA GLY A 197 7.29 23.33 -3.82
C GLY A 197 6.29 24.39 -3.36
N THR A 198 5.44 24.89 -4.27
CA THR A 198 4.48 25.98 -4.05
C THR A 198 3.02 25.52 -3.97
N VAL A 199 2.75 24.20 -4.02
CA VAL A 199 1.40 23.65 -3.82
C VAL A 199 0.86 24.09 -2.46
N THR A 200 -0.34 24.67 -2.47
CA THR A 200 -0.96 25.20 -1.26
C THR A 200 -1.64 24.10 -0.44
N PRO A 201 -1.85 24.28 0.88
CA PRO A 201 -2.63 23.34 1.68
C PRO A 201 -4.04 23.07 1.15
N ALA A 202 -4.71 24.10 0.60
CA ALA A 202 -6.04 23.95 0.01
C ALA A 202 -6.04 22.97 -1.17
N GLU A 203 -5.00 23.03 -2.01
CA GLU A 203 -4.82 22.13 -3.16
C GLU A 203 -4.42 20.71 -2.77
N MET A 204 -4.12 20.43 -1.49
CA MET A 204 -3.78 19.08 -1.01
C MET A 204 -4.95 18.40 -0.27
N THR A 205 -6.13 19.00 -0.28
CA THR A 205 -7.30 18.55 0.49
C THR A 205 -8.53 18.36 -0.38
N GLY A 206 -9.49 17.56 0.11
CA GLY A 206 -10.78 17.38 -0.55
C GLY A 206 -10.77 16.43 -1.76
N GLY A 207 -9.69 15.69 -2.00
CA GLY A 207 -9.66 14.61 -3.00
C GLY A 207 -10.73 13.56 -2.71
N THR A 208 -11.38 13.08 -3.77
CA THR A 208 -12.40 12.02 -3.69
C THR A 208 -11.98 10.75 -4.44
N PHE A 209 -11.05 10.89 -5.38
CA PHE A 209 -10.45 9.79 -6.12
C PHE A 209 -9.03 10.15 -6.53
N THR A 210 -8.08 9.24 -6.34
CA THR A 210 -6.66 9.47 -6.66
C THR A 210 -6.22 8.67 -7.88
N VAL A 211 -5.34 9.27 -8.68
CA VAL A 211 -4.58 8.58 -9.73
C VAL A 211 -3.09 8.68 -9.44
N SER A 212 -2.41 7.55 -9.49
CA SER A 212 -0.97 7.41 -9.31
C SER A 212 -0.30 6.95 -10.61
N ASN A 213 0.58 7.78 -11.17
CA ASN A 213 1.31 7.47 -12.39
C ASN A 213 2.77 7.09 -12.08
N TYR A 214 3.04 5.79 -12.00
CA TYR A 214 4.41 5.27 -11.88
C TYR A 214 5.07 5.08 -13.26
N GLY A 215 4.31 5.18 -14.35
CA GLY A 215 4.82 5.14 -15.71
C GLY A 215 5.81 6.25 -16.06
N SER A 216 5.73 7.40 -15.39
CA SER A 216 6.71 8.48 -15.49
C SER A 216 8.13 8.07 -15.04
N PHE A 217 8.24 7.02 -14.23
CA PHE A 217 9.51 6.41 -13.79
C PHE A 217 9.92 5.20 -14.64
N GLY A 218 9.21 4.92 -15.74
CA GLY A 218 9.48 3.78 -16.60
C GLY A 218 9.04 2.43 -16.04
N VAL A 219 8.15 2.42 -15.04
CA VAL A 219 7.62 1.20 -14.41
C VAL A 219 6.35 0.73 -15.12
N ASP A 220 6.25 -0.59 -15.33
CA ASP A 220 5.12 -1.19 -16.06
C ASP A 220 3.80 -1.17 -15.27
N GLY A 221 3.84 -1.37 -13.96
CA GLY A 221 2.66 -1.67 -13.13
C GLY A 221 2.94 -1.49 -11.65
N GLY A 222 1.89 -1.39 -10.84
CA GLY A 222 2.00 -1.33 -9.39
C GLY A 222 0.66 -1.55 -8.70
N SER A 223 0.71 -1.84 -7.39
CA SER A 223 -0.45 -1.82 -6.50
C SER A 223 -0.38 -0.55 -5.65
N PRO A 224 -1.01 0.56 -6.09
CA PRO A 224 -1.03 1.78 -5.31
C PRO A 224 -1.74 1.57 -3.96
N VAL A 225 -1.32 2.31 -2.93
CA VAL A 225 -1.99 2.33 -1.62
C VAL A 225 -3.09 3.39 -1.65
N ILE A 226 -4.31 3.03 -1.27
CA ILE A 226 -5.46 3.94 -1.28
C ILE A 226 -5.20 5.17 -0.40
N ASN A 227 -5.51 6.35 -0.92
CA ASN A 227 -5.37 7.60 -0.20
C ASN A 227 -6.53 7.79 0.80
N PHE A 228 -6.41 7.21 2.00
CA PHE A 228 -7.47 7.26 3.01
C PHE A 228 -7.99 8.71 3.23
N PRO A 229 -9.32 8.94 3.29
CA PRO A 229 -10.42 7.96 3.37
C PRO A 229 -11.10 7.63 2.01
N GLU A 230 -10.45 7.84 0.87
CA GLU A 230 -11.02 7.49 -0.45
C GLU A 230 -11.31 5.98 -0.55
N ALA A 231 -12.28 5.60 -1.40
CA ALA A 231 -12.63 4.20 -1.63
C ALA A 231 -11.67 3.48 -2.58
N ALA A 232 -11.02 4.19 -3.50
CA ALA A 232 -10.21 3.58 -4.54
C ALA A 232 -9.10 4.51 -5.07
N ILE A 233 -8.12 3.92 -5.74
CA ILE A 233 -7.03 4.61 -6.43
C ILE A 233 -6.67 3.89 -7.73
N LEU A 234 -6.51 4.64 -8.82
CA LEU A 234 -6.05 4.10 -10.11
C LEU A 234 -4.53 4.21 -10.21
N GLY A 235 -3.88 3.13 -10.63
CA GLY A 235 -2.48 3.09 -11.04
C GLY A 235 -2.31 3.13 -12.55
N VAL A 236 -1.37 3.93 -13.04
CA VAL A 236 -1.02 4.05 -14.47
C VAL A 236 0.44 3.69 -14.69
N GLY A 237 0.67 2.64 -15.49
CA GLY A 237 1.99 2.19 -15.93
C GLY A 237 2.60 3.02 -17.05
N ARG A 238 3.83 2.69 -17.44
CA ARG A 238 4.45 3.31 -18.62
C ARG A 238 3.68 2.91 -19.87
N ILE A 239 3.55 3.85 -20.79
CA ILE A 239 3.10 3.56 -22.16
C ILE A 239 4.34 3.23 -22.97
N ALA A 240 4.44 2.00 -23.47
CA ALA A 240 5.63 1.52 -24.19
C ALA A 240 5.26 0.71 -25.44
N ASP A 241 6.15 0.68 -26.43
CA ASP A 241 5.98 -0.18 -27.60
C ASP A 241 6.14 -1.64 -27.21
N ARG A 242 5.15 -2.47 -27.55
CA ARG A 242 5.16 -3.92 -27.30
C ARG A 242 4.51 -4.69 -28.45
N PRO A 243 4.89 -5.97 -28.67
CA PRO A 243 4.13 -6.86 -29.53
C PRO A 243 2.73 -7.08 -28.96
N TRP A 244 1.70 -6.94 -29.80
CA TRP A 244 0.29 -7.06 -29.40
C TRP A 244 -0.51 -7.68 -30.54
N VAL A 245 -1.49 -8.54 -30.20
CA VAL A 245 -2.40 -9.10 -31.21
C VAL A 245 -3.45 -8.06 -31.57
N HIS A 246 -3.47 -7.64 -32.82
CA HIS A 246 -4.40 -6.66 -33.37
C HIS A 246 -4.88 -7.12 -34.74
N ASP A 247 -6.20 -7.21 -34.93
CA ASP A 247 -6.84 -7.74 -36.13
C ASP A 247 -6.31 -9.13 -36.57
N GLY A 248 -6.01 -9.98 -35.59
CA GLY A 248 -5.51 -11.35 -35.82
C GLY A 248 -4.00 -11.45 -36.12
N GLU A 249 -3.27 -10.34 -36.13
CA GLU A 249 -1.84 -10.30 -36.40
C GLU A 249 -1.05 -9.73 -35.22
N ILE A 250 0.22 -10.13 -35.07
CA ILE A 250 1.13 -9.49 -34.11
C ILE A 250 1.63 -8.18 -34.72
N ARG A 251 1.34 -7.06 -34.05
CA ARG A 251 1.78 -5.72 -34.44
C ARG A 251 2.46 -5.01 -33.26
N VAL A 252 3.32 -4.05 -33.56
CA VAL A 252 3.89 -3.16 -32.52
C VAL A 252 2.81 -2.13 -32.16
N ARG A 253 2.45 -2.08 -30.87
CA ARG A 253 1.43 -1.18 -30.34
C ARG A 253 1.94 -0.48 -29.08
N LYS A 254 1.38 0.69 -28.78
CA LYS A 254 1.57 1.35 -27.49
C LYS A 254 0.74 0.61 -26.45
N VAL A 255 1.36 -0.01 -25.47
CA VAL A 255 0.68 -0.78 -24.41
C VAL A 255 0.90 -0.11 -23.07
N VAL A 256 -0.15 -0.08 -22.26
CA VAL A 256 -0.11 0.38 -20.86
C VAL A 256 -0.82 -0.62 -19.97
N GLN A 257 -0.31 -0.79 -18.75
CA GLN A 257 -1.02 -1.51 -17.71
C GLN A 257 -1.69 -0.51 -16.77
N LEU A 258 -2.98 -0.70 -16.55
CA LEU A 258 -3.77 0.03 -15.56
C LEU A 258 -4.06 -0.90 -14.38
N SER A 259 -4.07 -0.34 -13.18
CA SER A 259 -4.49 -1.05 -11.97
C SER A 259 -5.50 -0.25 -11.18
N ILE A 260 -6.34 -0.92 -10.41
CA ILE A 260 -7.19 -0.29 -9.41
C ILE A 260 -7.02 -1.03 -8.09
N ALA A 261 -6.72 -0.30 -7.02
CA ALA A 261 -6.90 -0.78 -5.66
C ALA A 261 -8.18 -0.16 -5.09
N PHE A 262 -9.00 -0.96 -4.44
CA PHE A 262 -10.31 -0.54 -3.92
C PHE A 262 -10.62 -1.17 -2.57
N ASP A 263 -11.39 -0.44 -1.74
CA ASP A 263 -11.92 -0.91 -0.46
C ASP A 263 -13.05 -1.91 -0.71
N HIS A 264 -12.79 -3.19 -0.43
CA HIS A 264 -13.75 -4.26 -0.70
C HIS A 264 -14.99 -4.21 0.24
N ARG A 265 -14.98 -3.35 1.27
CA ARG A 265 -16.17 -3.08 2.09
C ARG A 265 -17.17 -2.17 1.38
N ILE A 266 -16.70 -1.42 0.38
CA ILE A 266 -17.50 -0.44 -0.38
C ILE A 266 -17.83 -1.00 -1.76
N CYS A 267 -16.80 -1.34 -2.53
CA CYS A 267 -16.95 -1.82 -3.90
C CYS A 267 -16.77 -3.34 -3.93
N ASP A 268 -17.63 -4.04 -4.67
CA ASP A 268 -17.33 -5.41 -5.04
C ASP A 268 -16.40 -5.48 -6.26
N GLY A 269 -15.94 -6.68 -6.60
CA GLY A 269 -15.08 -6.89 -7.75
C GLY A 269 -15.73 -6.51 -9.09
N GLY A 270 -17.06 -6.57 -9.19
CA GLY A 270 -17.80 -6.21 -10.40
C GLY A 270 -17.78 -4.71 -10.67
N GLU A 271 -18.05 -3.89 -9.66
CA GLU A 271 -18.01 -2.43 -9.77
C GLU A 271 -16.59 -1.93 -10.05
N ALA A 272 -15.60 -2.39 -9.28
CA ALA A 272 -14.21 -1.97 -9.46
C ALA A 272 -13.62 -2.42 -10.81
N ALA A 273 -13.87 -3.67 -11.23
CA ALA A 273 -13.43 -4.14 -12.54
C ALA A 273 -14.18 -3.46 -13.69
N GLY A 274 -15.47 -3.16 -13.51
CA GLY A 274 -16.27 -2.40 -14.45
C GLY A 274 -15.70 -1.00 -14.69
N PHE A 275 -15.37 -0.28 -13.62
CA PHE A 275 -14.70 1.02 -13.72
C PHE A 275 -13.34 0.92 -14.42
N LEU A 276 -12.50 -0.04 -14.00
CA LEU A 276 -11.18 -0.24 -14.60
C LEU A 276 -11.28 -0.54 -16.10
N ARG A 277 -12.23 -1.40 -16.48
CA ARG A 277 -12.49 -1.77 -17.88
C ARG A 277 -13.03 -0.58 -18.67
N PHE A 278 -13.92 0.22 -18.11
CA PHE A 278 -14.40 1.45 -18.74
C PHE A 278 -13.24 2.42 -19.04
N VAL A 279 -12.35 2.66 -18.08
CA VAL A 279 -11.18 3.52 -18.30
C VAL A 279 -10.27 2.94 -19.38
N ALA A 280 -10.00 1.64 -19.34
CA ALA A 280 -9.20 0.95 -20.35
C ALA A 280 -9.84 1.01 -21.75
N ASP A 281 -11.16 0.91 -21.84
CA ASP A 281 -11.93 1.07 -23.07
C ASP A 281 -11.81 2.48 -23.66
N CYS A 282 -11.81 3.51 -22.81
CA CYS A 282 -11.53 4.87 -23.24
C CYS A 282 -10.07 5.07 -23.65
N VAL A 283 -9.13 4.31 -23.10
CA VAL A 283 -7.73 4.32 -23.56
C VAL A 283 -7.59 3.67 -24.94
N GLU A 284 -8.25 2.54 -25.16
CA GLU A 284 -8.26 1.82 -26.44
C GLU A 284 -9.06 2.55 -27.53
N SER A 285 -10.08 3.30 -27.13
CA SER A 285 -10.96 4.06 -28.04
C SER A 285 -11.37 5.40 -27.41
N PRO A 286 -10.50 6.43 -27.45
CA PRO A 286 -10.74 7.72 -26.81
C PRO A 286 -12.01 8.46 -27.26
N THR A 287 -12.51 8.16 -28.46
CA THR A 287 -13.78 8.70 -28.96
C THR A 287 -14.98 8.31 -28.09
N LYS A 288 -14.90 7.22 -27.31
CA LYS A 288 -15.92 6.83 -26.32
C LYS A 288 -16.17 7.92 -25.26
N LEU A 289 -15.19 8.80 -25.02
CA LEU A 289 -15.36 9.95 -24.12
C LEU A 289 -16.39 10.96 -24.61
N LEU A 290 -16.72 10.97 -25.90
CA LEU A 290 -17.75 11.85 -26.46
C LEU A 290 -19.17 11.34 -26.16
N SER A 291 -19.36 10.02 -26.09
CA SER A 291 -20.65 9.39 -25.78
C SER A 291 -20.96 9.31 -24.29
N SER A 292 -19.94 9.42 -23.42
CA SER A 292 -20.07 9.35 -21.97
C SER A 292 -20.34 10.71 -21.30
N LEU A 293 -20.60 11.76 -22.09
CA LEU A 293 -20.91 13.12 -21.63
C LEU A 293 -22.42 13.28 -21.38
#